data_AF-A0A498DEQ7-F1
#
_entry.id   AF-A0A498DEQ7-F1
#
_cell.length_a   1.000
_cell.length_b   1.000
_cell.length_c   1.000
_cell.angle_alpha   90.00
_cell.angle_beta   90.00
_cell.angle_gamma   90.00
#
_symmetry.space_group_name_H-M   'P 1'
#
loop_
_entity.id
_entity.type
_entity.pdbx_description
1 polymer ?
#
loop_
_entity_poly.entity_id
_entity_poly.type
_entity_poly.pdbx_seq_one_letter_code
_entity_poly.pdbx_strand_id
1 'polypeptide(L)' 'MVTLIQIMEHVNARMSRVLLMAESSLPEAQFRAYRKLVLDEFGKRGLGKELEDLFDQQERKG' A
#
# COMPACT_ATOMS: atom_id res chain seq x y z
N MET A 1 -16.48 8.19 11.25
CA MET A 1 -16.04 6.81 11.03
C MET A 1 -14.94 6.86 9.98
N VAL A 2 -13.79 6.25 10.25
CA VAL A 2 -12.71 6.17 9.26
C VAL A 2 -13.05 5.05 8.27
N THR A 3 -12.88 5.26 6.98
CA THR A 3 -13.13 4.24 5.94
C THR A 3 -11.83 3.62 5.43
N LEU A 4 -11.92 2.40 4.90
CA LEU A 4 -10.81 1.73 4.22
C LEU A 4 -10.19 2.63 3.12
N ILE A 5 -11.03 3.31 2.35
CA ILE A 5 -10.59 4.20 1.27
C ILE A 5 -9.70 5.33 1.82
N GLN A 6 -10.11 5.98 2.91
CA GLN A 6 -9.34 7.06 3.55
C GLN A 6 -7.98 6.55 4.04
N ILE A 7 -7.92 5.34 4.60
CA ILE A 7 -6.65 4.72 5.02
C ILE A 7 -5.76 4.47 3.81
N MET A 8 -6.30 3.90 2.74
CA MET A 8 -5.52 3.58 1.54
C MET A 8 -5.02 4.81 0.80
N GLU A 9 -5.76 5.92 0.79
CA GLU A 9 -5.27 7.21 0.27
C GLU A 9 -4.01 7.67 1.01
N HIS A 10 -4.03 7.57 2.34
CA HIS A 10 -2.88 7.92 3.18
C HIS A 10 -1.68 6.98 3.00
N VAL A 11 -1.91 5.70 2.76
CA VAL A 11 -0.86 4.72 2.44
C VAL A 11 -0.25 5.02 1.06
N ASN A 12 -1.09 5.19 0.04
CA ASN A 12 -0.66 5.50 -1.32
C ASN A 12 0.17 6.78 -1.39
N ALA A 13 -0.22 7.84 -0.67
CA ALA A 13 0.55 9.09 -0.60
C ALA A 13 1.97 8.89 -0.02
N ARG A 14 2.14 7.95 0.91
CA ARG A 14 3.46 7.61 1.49
C ARG A 14 4.26 6.73 0.54
N MET A 15 3.63 5.72 -0.07
CA MET A 15 4.26 4.86 -1.08
C MET A 15 4.85 5.68 -2.23
N SER A 16 4.10 6.66 -2.75
CA SER A 16 4.59 7.52 -3.84
C SER A 16 5.88 8.25 -3.47
N ARG A 17 6.00 8.75 -2.23
CA ARG A 17 7.22 9.43 -1.76
C ARG A 17 8.41 8.48 -1.64
N VAL A 18 8.18 7.28 -1.11
CA VAL A 18 9.22 6.25 -0.95
C VAL A 18 9.69 5.75 -2.32
N LEU A 19 8.76 5.52 -3.25
CA LEU A 19 9.08 5.11 -4.62
C LEU A 19 9.85 6.19 -5.36
N LEU A 20 9.49 7.46 -5.21
CA LEU A 20 10.22 8.58 -5.82
C LEU A 20 11.67 8.65 -5.33
N MET A 21 11.89 8.48 -4.02
CA MET A 21 13.26 8.46 -3.46
C MET A 21 14.05 7.24 -3.96
N ALA A 22 13.40 6.09 -4.10
CA ALA A 22 14.04 4.89 -4.62
C ALA A 22 14.41 5.05 -6.11
N GLU A 23 13.54 5.66 -6.91
CA GLU A 23 13.78 5.91 -8.33
C GLU A 23 15.01 6.81 -8.57
N SER A 24 15.22 7.82 -7.72
CA SER A 24 16.38 8.71 -7.82
C SER A 24 17.69 8.08 -7.34
N SER A 25 17.61 6.98 -6.58
CA SER A 25 18.76 6.40 -5.86
C SER A 25 19.20 5.03 -6.39
N LEU A 26 18.36 4.35 -7.17
CA LEU A 26 18.60 2.97 -7.60
C LEU A 26 18.80 2.87 -9.12
N PRO A 27 19.66 1.95 -9.59
CA PRO A 27 19.67 1.54 -10.99
C PRO A 27 18.31 1.00 -11.43
N GLU A 28 17.93 1.20 -12.69
CA GLU A 28 16.59 0.89 -13.23
C GLU A 28 16.11 -0.55 -12.91
N ALA A 29 17.00 -1.54 -13.04
CA ALA A 29 16.66 -2.94 -12.73
C ALA A 29 16.30 -3.12 -11.24
N GLN A 30 17.04 -2.46 -10.35
CA GLN A 30 16.79 -2.52 -8.90
C GLN A 30 15.54 -1.74 -8.52
N PHE A 31 15.32 -0.57 -9.13
CA PHE A 31 14.09 0.20 -8.93
C PHE A 31 12.86 -0.61 -9.36
N ARG A 32 12.90 -1.30 -10.50
CA ARG A 32 11.79 -2.15 -10.96
C ARG A 32 11.46 -3.25 -9.94
N ALA A 33 12.48 -3.92 -9.40
CA ALA A 33 12.29 -4.93 -8.37
C ALA A 33 11.72 -4.33 -7.07
N TYR A 34 12.28 -3.20 -6.62
CA TYR A 34 11.82 -2.48 -5.44
C TYR A 34 10.37 -2.01 -5.56
N ARG A 35 10.02 -1.40 -6.71
CA ARG A 35 8.66 -0.95 -7.00
C ARG A 35 7.68 -2.10 -6.96
N LYS A 36 8.03 -3.25 -7.55
CA LYS A 36 7.18 -4.44 -7.50
C LYS A 36 6.93 -4.87 -6.06
N LEU A 37 7.98 -5.02 -5.26
CA LEU A 37 7.88 -5.38 -3.84
C LEU A 37 6.95 -4.42 -3.08
N VAL A 38 7.16 -3.12 -3.20
CA VAL A 38 6.34 -2.11 -2.52
C VAL A 38 4.87 -2.20 -2.93
N LEU A 39 4.58 -2.45 -4.21
CA LEU A 39 3.20 -2.59 -4.69
C LEU A 39 2.55 -3.90 -4.25
N ASP A 40 3.33 -4.98 -4.15
CA ASP A 40 2.85 -6.28 -3.67
C ASP A 40 2.51 -6.21 -2.17
N GLU A 41 3.35 -5.57 -1.37
CA GLU A 41 3.18 -5.41 0.08
C GLU A 41 2.08 -4.41 0.46
N PHE A 42 2.09 -3.22 -0.14
CA PHE A 42 1.22 -2.10 0.30
C PHE A 42 0.04 -1.84 -0.64
N GLY A 43 -0.03 -2.55 -1.76
CA GLY A 43 -1.13 -2.42 -2.72
C GLY A 43 -2.38 -3.20 -2.32
N LYS A 44 -3.29 -3.33 -3.29
CA LYS A 44 -4.61 -3.97 -3.10
C LYS A 44 -4.55 -5.45 -2.69
N ARG A 45 -3.47 -6.15 -3.01
CA ARG A 45 -3.31 -7.59 -2.74
C ARG A 45 -2.53 -7.90 -1.45
N GLY A 46 -1.80 -6.93 -0.92
CA GLY A 46 -1.13 -7.03 0.38
C GLY A 46 -1.98 -6.35 1.46
N LEU A 47 -1.44 -5.32 2.10
CA LEU A 47 -2.07 -4.57 3.18
C LEU A 47 -3.51 -4.12 2.87
N GLY A 48 -3.80 -3.73 1.63
CA GLY A 48 -5.15 -3.34 1.24
C GLY A 48 -6.19 -4.45 1.44
N LYS A 49 -5.81 -5.71 1.18
CA LYS A 49 -6.70 -6.86 1.37
C LYS A 49 -6.86 -7.21 2.85
N GLU A 50 -5.76 -7.17 3.61
CA GLU A 50 -5.79 -7.42 5.05
C GLU A 50 -6.69 -6.42 5.78
N LEU A 51 -6.63 -5.13 5.39
CA LEU A 51 -7.50 -4.10 5.94
C LEU A 51 -8.96 -4.29 5.52
N GLU A 52 -9.23 -4.64 4.26
CA GLU A 52 -10.59 -4.98 3.81
C GLU A 52 -11.20 -6.09 4.69
N ASP A 53 -10.46 -7.18 4.89
CA ASP A 53 -10.93 -8.31 5.70
C ASP A 53 -11.15 -7.93 7.17
N LEU A 54 -10.34 -7.03 7.73
CA LEU A 54 -10.52 -6.53 9.11
C LEU A 54 -11.77 -5.65 9.25
N PHE A 55 -12.04 -4.77 8.28
CA PHE A 55 -13.22 -3.92 8.28
C PHE A 55 -14.49 -4.76 8.11
N ASP A 56 -14.49 -5.73 7.19
CA ASP A 56 -15.60 -6.68 7.01
C ASP A 56 -15.88 -7.48 8.29
N GLN A 57 -14.84 -7.91 9.00
CA GLN A 57 -14.99 -8.61 10.29
C GLN A 57 -15.57 -7.71 11.38
N GLN A 58 -15.23 -6.43 11.37
CA GLN A 58 -15.78 -5.46 12.33
C GLN A 58 -17.26 -5.21 12.06
N GLU A 59 -17.67 -5.02 10.80
CA GLU A 59 -19.07 -4.81 10.42
C GLU A 59 -19.96 -6.03 10.77
N ARG A 60 -19.43 -7.25 10.68
CA ARG A 60 -20.16 -8.47 11.07
C ARG A 60 -20.30 -8.66 12.58
N LYS A 61 -19.49 -7.98 13.39
CA LYS A 61 -19.48 -8.11 14.86
C LYS A 61 -20.24 -7.00 15.58
N GLY A 62 -20.59 -5.92 14.88
CA GLY A 62 -21.44 -4.82 15.38
C GLY A 62 -22.90 -5.07 15.08
#